data_AF-A0A3G3GJ07-F1
#
_entry.id   AF-A0A3G3GJ07-F1
#
_cell.length_a   1.000
_cell.length_b   1.000
_cell.length_c   1.000
_cell.angle_alpha   90.00
_cell.angle_beta   90.00
_cell.angle_gamma   90.00
#
_symmetry.space_group_name_H-M   'P 1'
#
loop_
_entity.id
_entity.type
_entity.pdbx_description
1 polymer ?
#
loop_
_entity_poly.entity_id
_entity_poly.type
_entity_poly.pdbx_seq_one_letter_code
_entity_poly.pdbx_strand_id
1 'polypeptide(L)'
;MELTYKSIEYSKVFNLGNYENEKIGIIAEVAPGADMLQAINKIKDDVEAVHNYKRDLSEFNRMKLILDRPLEYLGRDVEKAKQKIQEFFEKYPFHYDGASFKDALKLEQAPSVEVTDHKDKWDEDRY
;
A
#
# COMPACT_ATOMS: atom_id res chain seq x y z
N MET A 1 23.56 18.09 26.10
CA MET A 1 23.61 17.52 24.74
C MET A 1 22.17 17.29 24.34
N GLU A 2 21.64 18.06 23.39
CA GLU A 2 20.27 17.87 22.89
C GLU A 2 20.24 16.67 21.94
N LEU A 3 19.23 15.82 22.06
CA LEU A 3 18.99 14.71 21.14
C LEU A 3 18.40 15.26 19.83
N THR A 4 19.09 14.99 18.71
CA THR A 4 18.59 15.29 17.36
C THR A 4 18.23 13.98 16.64
N TYR A 5 16.99 13.85 16.21
CA TYR A 5 16.52 12.71 15.41
C TYR A 5 16.69 13.01 13.92
N LYS A 6 17.17 12.02 13.15
CA LYS A 6 17.41 12.15 11.69
C LYS A 6 16.37 11.44 10.84
N SER A 7 15.87 10.32 11.32
CA SER A 7 14.85 9.52 10.66
C SER A 7 13.90 8.91 11.67
N ILE A 8 12.71 8.57 11.19
CA ILE A 8 11.76 7.75 11.91
C ILE A 8 11.34 6.59 11.01
N GLU A 9 11.20 5.42 11.64
CA GLU A 9 10.67 4.23 10.99
C GLU A 9 9.43 3.80 11.74
N TYR A 10 8.39 3.44 10.99
CA TYR A 10 7.26 2.73 11.52
C TYR A 10 6.90 1.60 10.58
N SER A 11 6.66 0.43 11.15
CA SER A 11 6.13 -0.71 10.43
C SER A 11 4.99 -1.38 11.19
N LYS A 12 4.06 -1.96 10.43
CA LYS A 12 2.91 -2.70 10.93
C LYS A 12 2.76 -3.98 10.13
N VAL A 13 2.44 -5.07 10.84
CA VAL A 13 2.05 -6.34 10.24
C VAL A 13 0.54 -6.37 10.12
N PHE A 14 0.04 -6.57 8.92
CA PHE A 14 -1.37 -6.73 8.58
C PHE A 14 -1.65 -8.21 8.34
N ASN A 15 -2.72 -8.72 8.95
CA ASN A 15 -3.20 -10.06 8.70
C ASN A 15 -4.19 -10.01 7.52
N LEU A 16 -3.90 -10.76 6.46
CA LEU A 16 -4.70 -10.80 5.24
C LEU A 16 -5.76 -11.92 5.26
N GLY A 17 -5.79 -12.73 6.31
CA GLY A 17 -6.52 -13.99 6.36
C GLY A 17 -5.72 -15.14 5.72
N ASN A 18 -6.26 -16.36 5.75
CA ASN A 18 -5.66 -17.54 5.10
C ASN A 18 -4.18 -17.82 5.48
N TYR A 19 -3.77 -17.48 6.70
CA TYR A 19 -2.38 -17.59 7.18
C TYR A 19 -1.38 -16.71 6.42
N GLU A 20 -1.86 -15.71 5.66
CA GLU A 20 -1.03 -14.73 4.99
C GLU A 20 -0.92 -13.45 5.83
N ASN A 21 0.30 -12.97 5.99
CA ASN A 21 0.60 -11.71 6.65
C ASN A 21 1.43 -10.83 5.74
N GLU A 22 1.20 -9.53 5.79
CA GLU A 22 1.96 -8.52 5.07
C GLU A 22 2.57 -7.53 6.06
N LYS A 23 3.90 -7.33 6.01
CA LYS A 23 4.56 -6.26 6.74
C LYS A 23 4.72 -5.05 5.82
N ILE A 24 4.20 -3.91 6.23
CA ILE A 24 4.42 -2.62 5.55
C ILE A 24 5.21 -1.73 6.50
N GLY A 25 6.31 -1.19 6.02
CA GLY A 25 7.16 -0.25 6.75
C GLY A 25 7.44 1.00 5.91
N ILE A 26 7.45 2.15 6.56
CA ILE A 26 7.87 3.42 5.99
C ILE A 26 8.94 4.01 6.93
N ILE A 27 10.02 4.44 6.31
CA ILE A 27 11.13 5.19 6.88
C ILE A 27 11.05 6.58 6.26
N ALA A 28 10.99 7.62 7.08
CA ALA A 28 11.04 8.99 6.60
C ALA A 28 12.18 9.75 7.28
N GLU A 29 12.83 10.62 6.51
CA GLU A 29 13.76 11.60 7.05
C GLU A 29 13.00 12.73 7.74
N VAL A 30 13.52 13.19 8.88
CA VAL A 30 12.88 14.24 9.69
C VAL A 30 13.81 15.46 9.77
N ALA A 31 13.25 16.63 9.49
CA ALA A 31 14.00 17.87 9.60
C ALA A 31 14.39 18.14 11.08
N PRO A 32 15.55 18.78 11.33
CA PRO A 32 15.91 19.21 12.68
C PRO A 32 14.82 20.11 13.29
N GLY A 33 14.39 19.79 14.51
CA GLY A 33 13.32 20.52 15.20
C GLY A 33 11.89 20.14 14.81
N ALA A 34 11.71 19.10 13.99
CA ALA A 34 10.38 18.58 13.68
C ALA A 34 9.66 18.01 14.93
N ASP A 35 8.34 18.17 14.98
CA ASP A 35 7.50 17.52 15.98
C ASP A 35 7.46 16.01 15.69
N MET A 36 8.23 15.27 16.48
CA MET A 36 8.39 13.82 16.34
C MET A 36 7.08 13.06 16.54
N LEU A 37 6.17 13.56 17.39
CA LEU A 37 4.90 12.90 17.63
C LEU A 37 3.98 13.03 16.42
N GLN A 38 3.91 14.22 15.84
CA GLN A 38 3.18 14.44 14.58
C GLN A 38 3.79 13.62 13.43
N ALA A 39 5.12 13.60 13.32
CA ALA A 39 5.80 12.86 12.28
C ALA A 39 5.52 11.34 12.38
N ILE A 40 5.57 10.77 13.58
CA ILE A 40 5.23 9.35 13.80
C ILE A 40 3.75 9.08 13.48
N ASN A 41 2.82 9.94 13.91
CA ASN A 41 1.41 9.75 13.61
C ASN A 41 1.15 9.80 12.10
N LYS A 42 1.81 10.72 11.39
CA LYS A 42 1.72 10.79 9.94
C LYS A 42 2.22 9.50 9.27
N ILE A 43 3.37 8.95 9.68
CA ILE A 43 3.85 7.69 9.09
C ILE A 43 2.91 6.53 9.39
N LYS A 44 2.31 6.48 10.58
CA LYS A 44 1.28 5.47 10.89
C LYS A 44 0.11 5.55 9.92
N ASP A 45 -0.42 6.75 9.72
CA ASP A 45 -1.53 6.99 8.80
C ASP A 45 -1.13 6.62 7.36
N ASP A 46 0.09 6.94 6.94
CA ASP A 46 0.61 6.61 5.61
C ASP A 46 0.77 5.08 5.44
N VAL A 47 1.25 4.34 6.46
CA VAL A 47 1.32 2.87 6.43
C VAL A 47 -0.07 2.25 6.31
N GLU A 48 -1.08 2.76 7.02
CA GLU A 48 -2.46 2.29 6.88
C GLU A 48 -3.07 2.66 5.53
N ALA A 49 -2.75 3.85 4.99
CA ALA A 49 -3.20 4.29 3.68
C ALA A 49 -2.66 3.36 2.57
N VAL A 50 -1.38 2.97 2.65
CA VAL A 50 -0.77 2.00 1.71
C VAL A 50 -1.47 0.65 1.78
N HIS A 51 -1.73 0.13 2.98
CA HIS A 51 -2.45 -1.13 3.14
C HIS A 51 -3.87 -1.09 2.55
N ASN A 52 -4.62 -0.03 2.85
CA ASN A 52 -5.97 0.17 2.32
C ASN A 52 -5.95 0.30 0.78
N TYR A 53 -5.00 1.04 0.23
CA TYR A 53 -4.82 1.16 -1.22
C TYR A 53 -4.54 -0.18 -1.88
N LYS A 54 -3.65 -1.01 -1.32
CA LYS A 54 -3.37 -2.35 -1.86
C LYS A 54 -4.60 -3.24 -1.89
N ARG A 55 -5.40 -3.21 -0.82
CA ARG A 55 -6.66 -3.96 -0.76
C ARG A 55 -7.64 -3.50 -1.85
N ASP A 56 -7.82 -2.19 -1.96
CA ASP A 56 -8.77 -1.61 -2.92
C ASP A 56 -8.29 -1.83 -4.37
N LEU A 57 -6.98 -1.82 -4.63
CA LEU A 57 -6.37 -2.14 -5.92
C LEU A 57 -6.60 -3.61 -6.33
N SER A 58 -6.53 -4.53 -5.36
CA SER A 58 -6.84 -5.95 -5.58
C SER A 58 -8.31 -6.14 -5.99
N GLU A 59 -9.23 -5.45 -5.30
CA GLU A 59 -10.65 -5.45 -5.66
C GLU A 59 -10.88 -4.83 -7.06
N PHE A 60 -10.24 -3.70 -7.35
CA PHE A 60 -10.28 -3.06 -8.66
C PHE A 60 -9.85 -4.01 -9.79
N ASN A 61 -8.72 -4.71 -9.64
CA ASN A 61 -8.23 -5.66 -10.64
C ASN A 61 -9.23 -6.81 -10.87
N ARG A 62 -9.88 -7.28 -9.80
CA ARG A 62 -10.94 -8.30 -9.90
C ARG A 62 -12.16 -7.76 -10.65
N MET A 63 -12.59 -6.53 -10.39
CA MET A 63 -13.73 -5.92 -11.08
C MET A 63 -13.41 -5.68 -12.56
N LYS A 64 -12.18 -5.30 -12.88
CA LYS A 64 -11.72 -5.15 -14.26
C LYS A 64 -11.84 -6.45 -15.04
N LEU A 65 -11.44 -7.58 -14.43
CA LEU A 65 -11.61 -8.90 -15.05
C LEU A 65 -13.08 -9.22 -15.40
N ILE A 66 -14.03 -8.81 -14.55
CA ILE A 66 -15.47 -8.98 -14.80
C ILE A 66 -15.90 -8.15 -16.03
N LEU A 67 -15.42 -6.91 -16.14
CA LEU A 67 -15.74 -6.06 -17.28
C LEU A 67 -15.06 -6.50 -18.59
N ASP A 68 -13.89 -7.12 -18.50
CA ASP A 68 -13.18 -7.66 -19.65
C ASP A 68 -13.85 -8.94 -20.20
N ARG A 69 -14.63 -9.65 -19.37
CA ARG A 69 -15.33 -10.90 -19.73
C ARG A 69 -16.81 -10.88 -19.35
N PRO A 70 -17.60 -9.89 -19.82
CA PRO A 70 -18.94 -9.66 -19.30
C PRO A 70 -19.93 -10.80 -19.60
N LEU A 71 -19.64 -11.64 -20.61
CA LEU A 71 -20.45 -12.80 -20.98
C LEU A 71 -20.30 -13.97 -19.99
N GLU A 72 -19.24 -13.99 -19.17
CA GLU A 72 -18.99 -15.03 -18.16
C GLU A 72 -19.68 -14.71 -16.82
N TYR A 73 -20.30 -13.54 -16.69
CA TYR A 73 -20.88 -13.03 -15.45
C TYR A 73 -22.34 -12.60 -15.62
N LEU A 74 -23.07 -12.48 -14.51
CA LEU A 74 -24.43 -11.97 -14.54
C LEU A 74 -24.42 -10.46 -14.78
N GLY A 75 -25.46 -9.93 -15.45
CA GLY A 75 -25.57 -8.48 -15.70
C GLY A 75 -25.48 -7.64 -14.41
N ARG A 76 -26.03 -8.13 -13.29
CA ARG A 76 -25.91 -7.45 -11.98
C ARG A 76 -24.45 -7.35 -11.49
N ASP A 77 -23.62 -8.33 -11.81
CA ASP A 77 -22.23 -8.39 -11.38
C ASP A 77 -21.39 -7.42 -12.22
N VAL A 78 -21.71 -7.31 -13.52
CA VAL A 78 -21.13 -6.31 -14.43
C VAL A 78 -21.47 -4.89 -13.99
N GLU A 79 -22.73 -4.61 -13.64
CA GLU A 79 -23.12 -3.27 -13.15
C GLU A 79 -22.43 -2.94 -11.83
N LYS A 80 -22.34 -3.89 -10.90
CA LYS A 80 -21.60 -3.71 -9.66
C LYS A 80 -20.11 -3.46 -9.91
N ALA A 81 -19.51 -4.17 -10.86
CA ALA A 81 -18.11 -3.98 -11.22
C ALA A 81 -17.84 -2.58 -11.80
N LYS A 82 -18.74 -2.06 -12.65
CA LYS A 82 -18.67 -0.67 -13.14
C LYS A 82 -18.71 0.33 -12.00
N GLN A 83 -19.67 0.17 -11.08
CA GLN A 83 -19.79 1.06 -9.92
C GLN A 83 -18.52 1.03 -9.06
N LYS A 84 -17.98 -0.16 -8.78
CA LYS A 84 -16.77 -0.32 -7.97
C LYS A 84 -15.52 0.28 -8.61
N ILE A 85 -15.40 0.18 -9.93
CA ILE A 85 -14.33 0.83 -10.68
C ILE A 85 -14.45 2.35 -10.61
N GLN A 86 -15.66 2.88 -10.73
CA GLN A 86 -15.91 4.31 -10.59
C GLN A 86 -15.56 4.81 -9.18
N GLU A 87 -16.01 4.12 -8.13
CA GLU A 87 -15.66 4.42 -6.73
C GLU A 87 -14.14 4.39 -6.50
N PHE A 88 -13.44 3.44 -7.12
CA PHE A 88 -11.98 3.35 -7.04
C PHE A 88 -11.30 4.57 -7.66
N PHE A 89 -11.75 5.01 -8.83
CA PHE A 89 -11.16 6.18 -9.49
C PHE A 89 -11.50 7.51 -8.79
N GLU A 90 -12.68 7.63 -8.19
CA GLU A 90 -13.04 8.79 -7.35
C GLU A 90 -12.13 8.87 -6.11
N LYS A 91 -11.82 7.72 -5.52
CA LYS A 91 -10.92 7.63 -4.36
C LYS A 91 -9.45 7.80 -4.74
N TYR A 92 -9.05 7.32 -5.92
CA TYR A 92 -7.67 7.34 -6.42
C TYR A 92 -7.59 7.94 -7.83
N PRO A 93 -7.76 9.26 -7.98
CA PRO A 93 -7.84 9.91 -9.30
C PRO A 93 -6.60 9.75 -10.17
N PHE A 94 -5.44 9.44 -9.58
CA PHE A 94 -4.19 9.18 -10.28
C PHE A 94 -4.18 7.89 -11.12
N HIS A 95 -5.21 7.05 -10.99
CA HIS A 95 -5.41 5.88 -11.85
C HIS A 95 -6.24 6.18 -13.11
N TYR A 96 -6.78 7.40 -13.27
CA TYR A 96 -7.35 7.81 -14.55
C TYR A 96 -6.25 7.90 -15.61
N ASP A 97 -6.50 7.26 -16.75
CA ASP A 97 -5.64 7.16 -17.93
C ASP A 97 -5.28 8.58 -18.45
N GLY A 98 -4.22 9.19 -17.89
CA GLY A 98 -3.87 10.58 -18.12
C GLY A 98 -3.13 11.28 -16.97
N ALA A 99 -3.17 10.76 -15.74
CA ALA A 99 -2.27 11.22 -14.68
C ALA A 99 -0.85 10.69 -14.94
N SER A 100 0.12 11.59 -15.13
CA SER A 100 1.49 11.16 -15.39
C SER A 100 1.99 10.31 -14.22
N PHE A 101 2.56 9.15 -14.54
CA PHE A 101 3.13 8.21 -13.57
C PHE A 101 4.03 8.91 -12.53
N LYS A 102 4.71 10.00 -12.92
CA LYS A 102 5.56 10.83 -12.07
C LYS A 102 4.81 11.67 -11.02
N ASP A 103 3.52 11.93 -11.19
CA ASP A 103 2.70 12.63 -10.19
C ASP A 103 2.09 11.65 -9.18
N ALA A 104 1.76 10.43 -9.60
CA ALA A 104 1.38 9.32 -8.71
C ALA A 104 2.55 8.87 -7.82
N LEU A 105 3.77 8.97 -8.35
CA LEU A 105 5.02 8.68 -7.68
C LEU A 105 5.67 9.87 -6.99
N LYS A 106 4.99 10.99 -6.67
CA LYS A 106 5.53 11.92 -5.65
C LYS A 106 5.51 11.34 -4.22
N LEU A 107 5.14 10.06 -4.11
CA LEU A 107 5.62 9.11 -3.10
C LEU A 107 7.08 8.63 -3.34
N GLU A 108 7.88 9.21 -4.23
CA GLU A 108 9.31 8.92 -4.51
C GLU A 108 10.26 9.43 -3.42
N GLN A 109 9.74 9.66 -2.22
CA GLN A 109 10.52 9.58 -0.98
C GLN A 109 10.11 8.37 -0.13
N ALA A 110 9.41 7.39 -0.72
CA ALA A 110 9.18 6.11 -0.10
C ALA A 110 10.51 5.34 -0.12
N PRO A 111 11.01 4.92 1.04
CA PRO A 111 12.25 4.16 1.12
C PRO A 111 12.08 2.83 0.39
N SER A 112 13.19 2.37 -0.19
CA SER A 112 13.31 1.07 -0.81
C SER A 112 12.72 -0.03 0.08
N VAL A 113 11.74 -0.76 -0.45
CA VAL A 113 11.24 -2.00 0.16
C VAL A 113 12.33 -3.05 0.02
N GLU A 114 13.13 -3.28 1.07
CA GLU A 114 13.89 -4.51 1.18
C GLU A 114 12.91 -5.66 1.47
N VAL A 115 12.57 -6.42 0.43
CA VAL A 115 11.86 -7.70 0.59
C VAL A 115 12.86 -8.70 1.13
N THR A 116 12.86 -8.91 2.45
CA THR A 116 13.55 -10.04 3.06
C THR A 116 12.58 -11.21 3.14
N ASP A 117 12.71 -12.14 2.20
CA ASP A 117 11.97 -13.40 2.22
C ASP A 117 12.59 -14.30 3.30
N HIS A 118 11.89 -14.51 4.42
CA HIS A 118 12.41 -15.25 5.58
C HIS A 118 12.34 -16.78 5.42
N LYS A 119 12.10 -17.29 4.21
CA LYS A 119 12.09 -18.74 3.96
C LYS A 119 13.47 -19.39 4.06
N ASP A 120 14.55 -18.64 3.88
CA ASP A 120 15.91 -19.19 3.81
C ASP A 120 16.61 -19.40 5.17
N LYS A 121 15.99 -19.03 6.30
CA LYS A 121 16.64 -19.12 7.63
C LYS A 121 16.32 -20.38 8.43
N TRP A 122 15.49 -21.29 7.94
CA TRP A 122 15.12 -22.50 8.68
C TRP A 122 16.02 -23.71 8.41
N ASP A 123 16.90 -23.64 7.41
CA ASP A 123 17.73 -24.78 6.97
C ASP A 123 19.19 -24.72 7.47
N GLU A 124 19.66 -23.62 8.07
CA GLU A 124 21.06 -23.49 8.52
C GLU A 124 21.33 -24.01 9.94
N ASP A 125 20.30 -24.28 10.76
CA ASP A 125 20.46 -24.79 12.14
C ASP A 125 20.37 -26.33 12.25
N ARG A 126 20.48 -27.06 11.13
CA ARG A 126 20.47 -28.54 11.10
C ARG A 126 21.70 -29.15 10.42
N TYR A 127 22.91 -28.72 10.73
CA TYR A 127 24.11 -29.54 10.49
C TYR A 127 25.19 -29.31 11.55
#